data_AF-G5S2P7-F1
#
_entry.id   AF-G5S2P7-F1
#
_cell.length_a   1.000
_cell.length_b   1.000
_cell.length_c   1.000
_cell.angle_alpha   90.00
_cell.angle_beta   90.00
_cell.angle_gamma   90.00
#
_symmetry.space_group_name_H-M   'P 1'
#
loop_
_entity.id
_entity.type
_entity.pdbx_description
1 polymer ?
#
loop_
_entity_poly.entity_id
_entity_poly.type
_entity_poly.pdbx_seq_one_letter_code
_entity_poly.pdbx_strand_id
1 'polypeptide(L)'
;MLAFAHPVFAGKLAIVIDDFGYRPHTENQVLALPPNISVAVLPNAPHAREMATKAHNSGHEVLIHLPMAPLSKQPLEKDTLRPDMSSDEIERIIREAVNNVPYAVGLNNHMGSAMTSSLFGMQKVMQALEHYNLYFLDSMTIGNSQAMRAASGTGVKVIKRKVFLDDTQNEADISAVSLIALS
;
A
#
# COMPACT_ATOMS: atom_id res chain seq x y z
N MET A 1 -41.16 10.68 28.27
CA MET A 1 -40.35 10.89 27.05
C MET A 1 -39.41 9.70 26.93
N LEU A 2 -39.73 8.71 26.09
CA LEU A 2 -38.80 7.58 25.86
C LEU A 2 -37.72 8.04 24.87
N ALA A 3 -36.47 8.10 25.32
CA ALA A 3 -35.33 8.32 24.45
C ALA A 3 -34.96 6.99 23.77
N PHE A 4 -35.10 6.93 22.44
CA PHE A 4 -34.52 5.86 21.65
C PHE A 4 -33.01 6.12 21.54
N ALA A 5 -32.20 5.33 22.25
CA ALA A 5 -30.77 5.28 22.01
C ALA A 5 -30.54 4.43 20.74
N HIS A 6 -30.10 5.06 19.66
CA HIS A 6 -29.61 4.32 18.51
C HIS A 6 -28.29 3.62 18.88
N PRO A 7 -28.13 2.32 18.59
CA PRO A 7 -26.85 1.65 18.78
C PRO A 7 -25.83 2.31 17.86
N VAL A 8 -24.82 2.96 18.46
CA VAL A 8 -23.65 3.44 17.74
C VAL A 8 -22.75 2.23 17.53
N PHE A 9 -22.68 1.72 16.30
CA PHE A 9 -21.64 0.77 15.94
C PHE A 9 -20.30 1.51 15.95
N ALA A 10 -19.38 1.08 16.82
CA ALA A 10 -18.00 1.53 16.77
C ALA A 10 -17.40 1.08 15.44
N GLY A 11 -17.12 2.03 14.54
CA GLY A 11 -16.43 1.75 13.29
C GLY A 11 -15.01 1.24 13.54
N LYS A 12 -14.53 0.30 12.73
CA LYS A 12 -13.13 -0.13 12.78
C LYS A 12 -12.29 0.82 11.94
N LEU A 13 -11.16 1.26 12.49
CA LEU A 13 -10.20 2.10 11.80
C LEU A 13 -8.88 1.35 11.69
N ALA A 14 -8.31 1.29 10.49
CA ALA A 14 -6.95 0.87 10.24
C ALA A 14 -6.15 2.06 9.71
N ILE A 15 -4.90 2.17 10.17
CA ILE A 15 -3.97 3.22 9.80
C ILE A 15 -2.77 2.55 9.16
N VAL A 16 -2.37 3.03 7.98
CA VAL A 16 -1.16 2.59 7.29
C VAL A 16 -0.24 3.79 7.15
N ILE A 17 1.02 3.64 7.58
CA ILE A 17 2.08 4.63 7.37
C ILE A 17 2.92 4.19 6.18
N ASP A 18 2.95 5.03 5.15
CA ASP A 18 3.62 4.74 3.89
C ASP A 18 5.12 5.16 3.93
N ASP A 19 5.85 4.81 2.87
CA ASP A 19 7.22 5.25 2.58
C ASP A 19 8.31 4.82 3.58
N PHE A 20 8.19 3.62 4.15
CA PHE A 20 9.25 3.03 4.97
C PHE A 20 10.44 2.52 4.14
N GLY A 21 11.64 2.59 4.73
CA GLY A 21 12.87 1.97 4.25
C GLY A 21 13.99 2.97 3.92
N TYR A 22 13.77 4.26 4.08
CA TYR A 22 14.76 5.32 3.79
C TYR A 22 15.21 6.09 5.02
N ARG A 23 14.40 6.16 6.07
CA ARG A 23 14.64 7.01 7.24
C ARG A 23 14.55 6.20 8.54
N PRO A 24 15.52 5.30 8.83
CA PRO A 24 15.45 4.42 9.99
C PRO A 24 15.23 5.17 11.31
N HIS A 25 15.79 6.37 11.50
CA HIS A 25 15.58 7.13 12.73
C HIS A 25 14.10 7.45 12.97
N THR A 26 13.43 8.07 11.99
CA THR A 26 12.00 8.43 12.06
C THR A 26 11.12 7.19 12.05
N GLU A 27 11.44 6.20 11.21
CA GLU A 27 10.69 4.96 11.11
C GLU A 27 10.73 4.16 12.42
N ASN A 28 11.85 4.12 13.14
CA ASN A 28 11.91 3.48 14.46
C ASN A 28 11.04 4.20 15.51
N GLN A 29 10.77 5.50 15.37
CA GLN A 29 9.81 6.20 16.23
C GLN A 29 8.37 5.76 15.93
N VAL A 30 8.03 5.53 14.66
CA VAL A 30 6.74 4.96 14.26
C VAL A 30 6.60 3.53 14.78
N LEU A 31 7.67 2.71 14.73
CA LEU A 31 7.68 1.36 15.27
C LEU A 31 7.62 1.28 16.81
N ALA A 32 7.70 2.42 17.51
CA ALA A 32 7.45 2.51 18.94
C ALA A 32 5.96 2.79 19.26
N LEU A 33 5.13 3.09 18.25
CA LEU A 33 3.69 3.23 18.39
C LEU A 33 3.03 1.85 18.60
N PRO A 34 1.77 1.80 19.07
CA PRO A 34 1.09 0.53 19.26
C PRO A 34 0.92 -0.27 17.95
N PRO A 35 0.87 -1.61 18.03
CA PRO A 35 0.90 -2.51 16.87
C PRO A 35 -0.37 -2.49 15.99
N ASN A 36 -1.38 -1.70 16.36
CA ASN A 36 -2.59 -1.50 15.55
C ASN A 36 -2.38 -0.53 14.37
N ILE A 37 -1.15 -0.03 14.19
CA ILE A 37 -0.71 0.73 13.02
C ILE A 37 0.04 -0.22 12.09
N SER A 38 -0.38 -0.29 10.83
CA SER A 38 0.34 -1.00 9.77
C SER A 38 1.38 -0.08 9.13
N VAL A 39 2.41 -0.67 8.52
CA VAL A 39 3.46 0.08 7.79
C VAL A 39 3.60 -0.46 6.38
N ALA A 40 3.85 0.42 5.41
CA ALA A 40 4.10 0.05 4.02
C ALA A 40 5.54 0.40 3.62
N VAL A 41 6.29 -0.60 3.16
CA VAL A 41 7.73 -0.53 2.93
C VAL A 41 8.05 -0.50 1.44
N LEU A 42 8.84 0.49 1.01
CA LEU A 42 9.30 0.59 -0.38
C LEU A 42 10.35 -0.51 -0.65
N PRO A 43 10.12 -1.43 -1.61
CA PRO A 43 10.92 -2.65 -1.75
C PRO A 43 12.36 -2.40 -2.22
N ASN A 44 12.62 -1.27 -2.86
CA ASN A 44 13.95 -0.89 -3.35
C ASN A 44 14.69 0.08 -2.42
N ALA A 45 14.09 0.43 -1.28
CA ALA A 45 14.72 1.32 -0.31
C ALA A 45 15.90 0.62 0.40
N PRO A 46 16.97 1.35 0.76
CA PRO A 46 18.19 0.76 1.33
C PRO A 46 17.96 -0.08 2.59
N HIS A 47 16.97 0.27 3.40
CA HIS A 47 16.65 -0.40 4.66
C HIS A 47 15.36 -1.22 4.60
N ALA A 48 14.81 -1.50 3.42
CA ALA A 48 13.52 -2.16 3.25
C ALA A 48 13.39 -3.45 4.09
N ARG A 49 14.34 -4.36 3.92
CA ARG A 49 14.33 -5.65 4.64
C ARG A 49 14.49 -5.51 6.15
N GLU A 50 15.36 -4.59 6.57
CA GLU A 50 15.59 -4.29 7.99
C GLU A 50 14.31 -3.76 8.63
N MET A 51 13.67 -2.77 8.01
CA MET A 51 12.47 -2.12 8.52
C MET A 51 11.26 -3.05 8.51
N ALA A 52 11.07 -3.84 7.46
CA ALA A 52 10.02 -4.86 7.41
C ALA A 52 10.18 -5.89 8.53
N THR A 53 11.41 -6.35 8.78
CA THR A 53 11.69 -7.32 9.85
C THR A 53 11.46 -6.71 11.24
N LYS A 54 11.91 -5.47 11.48
CA LYS A 54 11.65 -4.79 12.76
C LYS A 54 10.17 -4.55 12.99
N ALA A 55 9.45 -4.08 11.97
CA ALA A 55 8.02 -3.84 12.04
C ALA A 55 7.25 -5.11 12.42
N HIS A 56 7.54 -6.22 11.73
CA HIS A 56 6.94 -7.52 12.03
C HIS A 56 7.24 -7.98 13.46
N ASN A 57 8.51 -7.89 13.90
CA ASN A 57 8.92 -8.30 15.24
C ASN A 57 8.30 -7.45 16.35
N SER A 58 7.97 -6.18 16.07
CA SER A 58 7.24 -5.29 16.96
C SER A 58 5.71 -5.47 16.89
N GLY A 59 5.22 -6.39 16.06
CA GLY A 59 3.80 -6.73 15.96
C GLY A 59 2.99 -5.89 14.96
N HIS A 60 3.64 -5.03 14.16
CA HIS A 60 2.97 -4.27 13.12
C HIS A 60 2.67 -5.15 11.90
N GLU A 61 1.53 -4.89 11.26
CA GLU A 61 1.25 -5.45 9.95
C GLU A 61 2.12 -4.77 8.89
N VAL A 62 2.73 -5.55 7.99
CA VAL A 62 3.65 -5.08 6.97
C VAL A 62 2.99 -5.19 5.59
N LEU A 63 3.07 -4.11 4.81
CA LEU A 63 2.67 -4.07 3.42
C LEU A 63 3.87 -3.73 2.53
N ILE A 64 3.82 -4.17 1.28
CA ILE A 64 4.71 -3.70 0.22
C ILE A 64 4.14 -2.37 -0.30
N HIS A 65 4.92 -1.30 -0.25
CA HIS A 65 4.59 -0.04 -0.90
C HIS A 65 5.21 -0.02 -2.30
N LEU A 66 4.50 -0.53 -3.30
CA LEU A 66 5.10 -0.75 -4.62
C LEU A 66 4.98 0.51 -5.50
N PRO A 67 6.09 1.03 -6.05
CA PRO A 67 6.06 2.14 -6.99
C PRO A 67 5.24 1.82 -8.24
N MET A 68 4.31 2.71 -8.55
CA MET A 68 3.45 2.60 -9.73
C MET A 68 3.40 3.94 -10.46
N ALA A 69 3.36 3.89 -11.79
CA ALA A 69 3.44 5.09 -12.62
C ALA A 69 2.28 6.07 -12.35
N PRO A 70 2.56 7.35 -12.09
CA PRO A 70 1.54 8.39 -12.04
C PRO A 70 1.23 8.93 -13.45
N LEU A 71 0.14 9.68 -13.57
CA LEU A 71 -0.19 10.47 -14.77
C LEU A 71 0.75 11.69 -14.94
N SER A 72 1.31 12.20 -13.85
CA SER A 72 2.27 13.30 -13.87
C SER A 72 3.61 12.86 -14.46
N LYS A 73 4.32 13.79 -15.11
CA LYS A 73 5.66 13.54 -15.65
C LYS A 73 6.71 13.91 -14.61
N GLN A 74 7.03 12.95 -13.77
CA GLN A 74 8.05 13.06 -12.72
C GLN A 74 9.05 11.90 -12.84
N PRO A 75 10.24 12.02 -12.23
CA PRO A 75 11.15 10.89 -12.12
C PRO A 75 10.44 9.68 -11.48
N LEU A 76 10.69 8.50 -12.04
CA LEU A 76 10.17 7.24 -11.53
C LEU A 76 11.24 6.55 -10.70
N GLU A 77 10.82 5.94 -9.61
CA GLU A 77 11.69 5.09 -8.81
C GLU A 77 12.02 3.79 -9.57
N LYS A 78 13.08 3.12 -9.13
CA LYS A 78 13.47 1.82 -9.69
C LYS A 78 12.31 0.82 -9.57
N ASP A 79 12.11 0.04 -10.62
CA ASP A 79 11.05 -0.98 -10.72
C ASP A 79 9.62 -0.44 -10.54
N THR A 80 9.40 0.83 -10.94
CA THR A 80 8.04 1.39 -11.02
C THR A 80 7.19 0.66 -12.07
N LEU A 81 6.08 0.06 -11.65
CA LEU A 81 5.15 -0.61 -12.55
C LEU A 81 4.48 0.38 -13.51
N ARG A 82 4.45 0.04 -14.80
CA ARG A 82 3.81 0.84 -15.85
C ARG A 82 2.78 0.02 -16.63
N PRO A 83 1.70 0.67 -17.14
CA PRO A 83 0.66 -0.02 -17.91
C PRO A 83 1.14 -0.82 -19.13
N ASP A 84 2.22 -0.37 -19.76
CA ASP A 84 2.77 -0.90 -21.01
C ASP A 84 3.71 -2.10 -20.81
N MET A 85 4.06 -2.43 -19.56
CA MET A 85 4.94 -3.57 -19.26
C MET A 85 4.33 -4.91 -19.67
N SER A 86 5.20 -5.86 -20.02
CA SER A 86 4.82 -7.26 -20.19
C SER A 86 4.42 -7.90 -18.87
N SER A 87 3.68 -9.01 -18.92
CA SER A 87 3.35 -9.79 -17.71
C SER A 87 4.61 -10.28 -17.00
N ASP A 88 5.59 -10.79 -17.76
CA ASP A 88 6.86 -11.29 -17.20
C ASP A 88 7.64 -10.23 -16.42
N GLU A 89 7.63 -8.98 -16.89
CA GLU A 89 8.32 -7.88 -16.19
C GLU A 89 7.58 -7.48 -14.92
N ILE A 90 6.24 -7.42 -14.97
CA ILE A 90 5.41 -7.18 -13.79
C ILE A 90 5.62 -8.29 -12.75
N GLU A 91 5.66 -9.55 -13.17
CA GLU A 91 5.89 -10.70 -12.30
C GLU A 91 7.30 -10.66 -11.70
N ARG A 92 8.32 -10.33 -12.49
CA ARG A 92 9.70 -10.14 -12.00
C ARG A 92 9.76 -9.10 -10.90
N ILE A 93 9.17 -7.93 -11.12
CA ILE A 93 9.15 -6.82 -10.17
C ILE A 93 8.41 -7.22 -8.89
N ILE A 94 7.23 -7.83 -8.99
CA ILE A 94 6.46 -8.26 -7.82
C ILE A 94 7.22 -9.33 -7.02
N ARG A 95 7.84 -10.31 -7.68
CA ARG A 95 8.66 -11.32 -7.02
C ARG A 95 9.83 -10.71 -6.25
N GLU A 96 10.53 -9.75 -6.86
CA GLU A 96 11.63 -9.03 -6.19
C GLU A 96 11.11 -8.22 -5.00
N ALA A 97 9.96 -7.54 -5.14
CA ALA A 97 9.36 -6.79 -4.05
C ALA A 97 8.98 -7.67 -2.85
N VAL A 98 8.37 -8.83 -3.11
CA VAL A 98 8.03 -9.83 -2.07
C VAL A 98 9.29 -10.34 -1.36
N ASN A 99 10.37 -10.58 -2.09
CA ASN A 99 11.63 -11.04 -1.50
C ASN A 99 12.32 -9.95 -0.66
N ASN A 100 12.21 -8.69 -1.06
CA ASN A 100 12.84 -7.56 -0.37
C ASN A 100 12.08 -7.12 0.88
N VAL A 101 10.76 -7.34 0.92
CA VAL A 101 9.87 -6.96 2.03
C VAL A 101 9.30 -8.24 2.67
N PRO A 102 10.08 -8.94 3.51
CA PRO A 102 9.60 -10.13 4.19
C PRO A 102 8.43 -9.82 5.12
N TYR A 103 7.64 -10.85 5.42
CA TYR A 103 6.46 -10.78 6.31
C TYR A 103 5.30 -9.91 5.80
N ALA A 104 5.38 -9.39 4.56
CA ALA A 104 4.29 -8.66 3.98
C ALA A 104 3.03 -9.53 3.87
N VAL A 105 1.88 -8.95 4.24
CA VAL A 105 0.55 -9.57 4.10
C VAL A 105 -0.33 -8.86 3.07
N GLY A 106 0.12 -7.71 2.58
CA GLY A 106 -0.55 -6.96 1.53
C GLY A 106 0.43 -6.13 0.71
N LEU A 107 -0.09 -5.53 -0.36
CA LEU A 107 0.60 -4.60 -1.23
C LEU A 107 -0.28 -3.38 -1.44
N ASN A 108 0.27 -2.18 -1.29
CA ASN A 108 -0.38 -0.94 -1.72
C ASN A 108 0.44 -0.22 -2.79
N ASN A 109 -0.21 0.65 -3.55
CA ASN A 109 0.45 1.45 -4.57
C ASN A 109 1.06 2.72 -3.97
N HIS A 110 2.35 2.93 -4.22
CA HIS A 110 3.00 4.23 -4.13
C HIS A 110 2.70 4.98 -5.44
N MET A 111 2.02 6.12 -5.33
CA MET A 111 1.48 6.87 -6.48
C MET A 111 0.53 6.03 -7.35
N GLY A 112 0.85 5.78 -8.62
CA GLY A 112 0.14 4.82 -9.45
C GLY A 112 -1.07 5.33 -10.23
N SER A 113 -1.37 6.63 -10.28
CA SER A 113 -2.57 7.11 -10.97
C SER A 113 -2.67 6.68 -12.45
N ALA A 114 -1.56 6.50 -13.17
CA ALA A 114 -1.60 5.93 -14.53
C ALA A 114 -1.76 4.40 -14.51
N MET A 115 -1.03 3.72 -13.61
CA MET A 115 -1.08 2.27 -13.48
C MET A 115 -2.46 1.76 -13.05
N THR A 116 -3.01 2.30 -11.97
CA THR A 116 -4.28 1.88 -11.39
C THR A 116 -5.47 2.26 -12.28
N SER A 117 -5.34 3.27 -13.14
CA SER A 117 -6.32 3.59 -14.19
C SER A 117 -6.39 2.55 -15.32
N SER A 118 -5.33 1.75 -15.51
CA SER A 118 -5.25 0.78 -16.60
C SER A 118 -5.81 -0.57 -16.17
N LEU A 119 -6.95 -0.96 -16.74
CA LEU A 119 -7.52 -2.29 -16.48
C LEU A 119 -6.55 -3.40 -16.87
N PHE A 120 -5.99 -3.34 -18.09
CA PHE A 120 -5.07 -4.37 -18.58
C PHE A 120 -3.78 -4.43 -17.77
N GLY A 121 -3.25 -3.28 -17.35
CA GLY A 121 -2.08 -3.22 -16.47
C GLY A 121 -2.37 -3.87 -15.13
N MET A 122 -3.47 -3.48 -14.49
CA MET A 122 -3.87 -4.04 -13.19
C MET A 122 -4.25 -5.51 -13.26
N GLN A 123 -4.80 -6.02 -14.37
CA GLN A 123 -5.08 -7.45 -14.53
C GLN A 123 -3.79 -8.28 -14.44
N LYS A 124 -2.72 -7.82 -15.09
CA LYS A 124 -1.41 -8.48 -14.98
C LYS A 124 -0.86 -8.44 -13.55
N VAL A 125 -1.04 -7.32 -12.85
CA VAL A 125 -0.67 -7.19 -11.43
C VAL A 125 -1.44 -8.19 -10.57
N MET A 126 -2.76 -8.28 -10.74
CA MET A 126 -3.60 -9.18 -9.95
C MET A 126 -3.32 -10.65 -10.25
N GLN A 127 -2.98 -10.99 -11.49
CA GLN A 127 -2.53 -12.33 -11.88
C GLN A 127 -1.19 -12.68 -11.21
N ALA A 128 -0.21 -11.77 -11.28
CA ALA A 128 1.07 -11.99 -10.61
C ALA A 128 0.92 -12.10 -9.08
N LEU A 129 0.02 -11.32 -8.47
CA LEU A 129 -0.28 -11.37 -7.04
C LEU A 129 -1.01 -12.65 -6.62
N GLU A 130 -1.72 -13.35 -7.51
CA GLU A 130 -2.46 -14.58 -7.18
C GLU A 130 -1.54 -15.72 -6.70
N HIS A 131 -0.27 -15.68 -7.09
CA HIS A 131 0.75 -16.62 -6.61
C HIS A 131 1.20 -16.34 -5.17
N TYR A 132 0.76 -15.24 -4.58
CA TYR A 132 1.11 -14.80 -3.24
C TYR A 132 -0.15 -14.63 -2.39
N ASN A 133 -0.04 -14.91 -1.08
CA ASN A 133 -1.13 -14.69 -0.14
C ASN A 133 -1.16 -13.21 0.32
N LEU A 134 -1.24 -12.29 -0.64
CA LEU A 134 -1.26 -10.85 -0.41
C LEU A 134 -2.61 -10.26 -0.82
N TYR A 135 -3.17 -9.38 0.02
CA TYR A 135 -4.25 -8.50 -0.41
C TYR A 135 -3.68 -7.27 -1.14
N PHE A 136 -4.48 -6.66 -2.03
CA PHE A 136 -4.15 -5.37 -2.64
C PHE A 136 -4.91 -4.24 -1.95
N LEU A 137 -4.19 -3.29 -1.38
CA LEU A 137 -4.74 -2.04 -0.85
C LEU A 137 -4.59 -0.94 -1.89
N ASP A 138 -5.71 -0.53 -2.47
CA ASP A 138 -5.77 0.60 -3.38
C ASP A 138 -5.72 1.90 -2.57
N SER A 139 -4.62 2.64 -2.71
CA SER A 139 -4.42 3.95 -2.10
C SER A 139 -5.32 5.03 -2.72
N MET A 140 -6.12 4.73 -3.75
CA MET A 140 -7.09 5.64 -4.36
C MET A 140 -6.46 6.99 -4.79
N THR A 141 -5.28 6.92 -5.41
CA THR A 141 -4.59 8.10 -5.98
C THR A 141 -5.28 8.67 -7.22
N ILE A 142 -6.28 7.96 -7.75
CA ILE A 142 -7.19 8.39 -8.80
C ILE A 142 -8.59 7.81 -8.55
N GLY A 143 -9.64 8.58 -8.84
CA GLY A 143 -11.03 8.18 -8.56
C GLY A 143 -11.55 7.02 -9.41
N ASN A 144 -10.95 6.76 -10.56
CA ASN A 144 -11.38 5.74 -11.53
C ASN A 144 -10.48 4.48 -11.52
N SER A 145 -9.80 4.19 -10.41
CA SER A 145 -8.96 3.00 -10.27
C SER A 145 -9.71 1.73 -10.68
N GLN A 146 -9.03 0.89 -11.45
CA GLN A 146 -9.50 -0.38 -11.99
C GLN A 146 -9.11 -1.58 -11.11
N ALA A 147 -8.42 -1.37 -9.97
CA ALA A 147 -7.89 -2.46 -9.14
C ALA A 147 -8.92 -3.53 -8.77
N MET A 148 -10.10 -3.10 -8.30
CA MET A 148 -11.20 -4.01 -7.93
C MET A 148 -11.75 -4.78 -9.13
N ARG A 149 -11.85 -4.14 -10.31
CA ARG A 149 -12.32 -4.79 -11.53
C ARG A 149 -11.28 -5.78 -12.05
N ALA A 150 -10.01 -5.43 -11.96
CA ALA A 150 -8.88 -6.25 -12.39
C ALA A 150 -8.70 -7.52 -11.56
N ALA A 151 -9.07 -7.49 -10.28
CA ALA A 151 -9.05 -8.66 -9.39
C ALA A 151 -10.19 -9.65 -9.66
N SER A 152 -11.16 -9.29 -10.51
CA SER A 152 -12.24 -10.20 -10.86
C SER A 152 -11.69 -11.43 -11.57
N GLY A 153 -11.97 -12.61 -11.02
CA GLY A 153 -11.48 -13.88 -11.55
C GLY A 153 -10.13 -14.32 -10.96
N THR A 154 -9.54 -13.55 -10.04
CA THR A 154 -8.39 -14.00 -9.23
C THR A 154 -8.79 -14.19 -7.76
N GLY A 155 -7.94 -14.86 -7.00
CA GLY A 155 -8.07 -14.96 -5.53
C GLY A 155 -7.71 -13.68 -4.75
N VAL A 156 -7.29 -12.60 -5.41
CA VAL A 156 -6.72 -11.42 -4.73
C VAL A 156 -7.82 -10.54 -4.13
N LYS A 157 -7.79 -10.38 -2.80
CA LYS A 157 -8.68 -9.46 -2.09
C LYS A 157 -8.26 -8.02 -2.32
N VAL A 158 -9.18 -7.16 -2.73
CA VAL A 158 -8.94 -5.71 -2.87
C VAL A 158 -9.62 -4.92 -1.76
N ILE A 159 -8.86 -4.04 -1.11
CA ILE A 159 -9.35 -3.07 -0.11
C ILE A 159 -9.11 -1.67 -0.68
N LYS A 160 -10.07 -0.75 -0.50
CA LYS A 160 -9.93 0.65 -0.94
C LYS A 160 -9.75 1.57 0.25
N ARG A 161 -8.82 2.51 0.16
CA ARG A 161 -8.69 3.61 1.12
C ARG A 161 -9.96 4.48 1.11
N LYS A 162 -10.43 4.88 2.29
CA LYS A 162 -11.60 5.78 2.43
C LYS A 162 -11.22 7.23 2.68
N VAL A 163 -10.14 7.51 3.43
CA VAL A 163 -9.71 8.87 3.79
C VAL A 163 -8.18 8.97 3.70
N PHE A 164 -7.64 10.12 3.29
CA PHE A 164 -6.20 10.41 3.34
C PHE A 164 -5.93 11.51 4.36
N LEU A 165 -4.89 11.39 5.18
CA LEU A 165 -4.52 12.39 6.19
C LEU A 165 -3.18 13.03 5.84
N ASP A 166 -3.12 13.81 4.77
CA ASP A 166 -2.06 14.80 4.57
C ASP A 166 -2.44 15.79 3.46
N ASP A 167 -3.14 16.89 3.80
CA ASP A 167 -3.53 17.96 2.85
C ASP A 167 -3.04 19.35 3.28
N THR A 168 -2.06 19.42 4.19
CA THR A 168 -1.45 20.70 4.56
C THR A 168 0.06 20.63 4.41
N GLN A 169 0.54 21.11 3.27
CA GLN A 169 1.95 21.36 3.01
C GLN A 169 2.51 22.32 4.07
N ASN A 170 3.18 21.78 5.07
CA ASN A 170 4.21 22.49 5.80
C ASN A 170 5.40 21.55 5.98
N GLU A 171 6.49 21.91 5.30
CA GLU A 171 7.78 21.21 5.21
C GLU A 171 8.39 21.07 6.62
N ALA A 172 8.98 19.96 7.06
CA ALA A 172 9.70 18.94 6.33
C ALA A 172 9.56 17.59 7.08
N ASP A 173 9.67 16.49 6.32
CA ASP A 173 9.86 15.12 6.84
C ASP A 173 8.60 14.33 7.26
N ILE A 174 7.45 14.55 6.61
CA ILE A 174 6.23 13.77 6.90
C ILE A 174 6.21 12.49 6.05
N SER A 175 6.11 11.33 6.71
CA SER A 175 5.66 10.07 6.11
C SER A 175 4.17 10.16 5.79
N ALA A 176 3.74 9.82 4.58
CA ALA A 176 2.32 9.90 4.23
C ALA A 176 1.48 8.92 5.07
N VAL A 177 0.36 9.39 5.61
CA VAL A 177 -0.55 8.59 6.44
C VAL A 177 -1.84 8.27 5.67
N SER A 178 -2.06 6.99 5.42
CA SER A 178 -3.26 6.46 4.77
C SER A 178 -4.26 5.94 5.81
N LEU A 179 -5.49 6.47 5.81
CA LEU A 179 -6.58 5.96 6.66
C LEU A 179 -7.51 5.02 5.90
N ILE A 180 -7.71 3.85 6.48
CA ILE A 180 -8.66 2.85 5.98
C ILE A 180 -9.73 2.66 7.04
N ALA A 181 -10.91 3.24 6.81
CA ALA A 181 -12.08 2.90 7.63
C ALA A 181 -12.61 1.52 7.21
N LEU A 182 -12.35 0.52 8.04
CA LEU A 182 -12.87 -0.83 7.90
C LEU A 182 -14.34 -0.82 8.36
N SER A 183 -15.26 -0.99 7.41
CA SER A 183 -16.69 -1.19 7.69
C SER A 183 -16.98 -2.64 8.00
#